data_AF-A0A9D1US70-F1
#
_entry.id   AF-A0A9D1US70-F1
#
_cell.length_a   1.000
_cell.length_b   1.000
_cell.length_c   1.000
_cell.angle_alpha   90.00
_cell.angle_beta   90.00
_cell.angle_gamma   90.00
#
_symmetry.space_group_name_H-M   'P 1'
#
loop_
_entity.id
_entity.type
_entity.pdbx_description
1 polymer ?
#
loop_
_entity_poly.entity_id
_entity_poly.type
_entity_poly.pdbx_seq_one_letter_code
_entity_poly.pdbx_strand_id
1 'polypeptide(L)'
;MSKIPTHFPVTYKCGHTEKRDLSAIPVSRRKQAAASDFWSTKAGRDGDGLICGSCFNQTREKDKEDFLRQLMLDVESFEQERQLPELEGSPKQQESGLIDSARRDRYAVLSALLSPEESEHPEKKDEVLEAAAVLTRAGWWTDNLSYKDRNSLEYGQDEYLEFLLDGAEQQRRRSDDGERIETENPHDWDGYDG
;
A
#
# COMPACT_ATOMS: atom_id res chain seq x y z
N MET A 1 22.26 45.56 9.29
CA MET A 1 20.86 45.67 8.82
C MET A 1 20.00 44.80 9.73
N SER A 2 19.03 45.37 10.44
CA SER A 2 18.19 44.62 11.38
C SER A 2 17.14 43.81 10.61
N LYS A 3 17.14 42.48 10.75
CA LYS A 3 16.20 41.59 10.06
C LYS A 3 14.85 41.67 10.80
N ILE A 4 13.83 42.21 10.15
CA ILE A 4 12.48 42.28 10.72
C ILE A 4 11.95 40.84 10.90
N PRO A 5 11.57 40.43 12.13
CA PRO A 5 11.03 39.10 12.35
C PRO A 5 9.76 38.86 11.52
N THR A 6 9.68 37.68 10.90
CA THR A 6 8.48 37.23 10.18
C THR A 6 7.82 36.05 10.88
N HIS A 7 8.58 35.27 11.66
CA HIS A 7 8.08 34.09 12.38
C HIS A 7 7.70 34.46 13.81
N PHE A 8 6.44 34.23 14.18
CA PHE A 8 5.92 34.51 15.51
C PHE A 8 5.23 33.26 16.09
N PRO A 9 5.29 33.06 17.41
CA PRO A 9 4.50 32.01 18.07
C PRO A 9 3.02 32.37 17.97
N VAL A 10 2.20 31.44 17.49
CA VAL A 10 0.74 31.59 17.43
C VAL A 10 0.08 30.38 18.08
N THR A 11 -1.01 30.60 18.81
CA THR A 11 -1.78 29.52 19.44
C THR A 11 -2.89 29.06 18.48
N TYR A 12 -2.91 27.77 18.17
CA TYR A 12 -3.87 27.13 17.28
C TYR A 12 -5.09 26.62 18.05
N LYS A 13 -6.12 26.18 17.32
CA LYS A 13 -7.37 25.64 17.90
C LYS A 13 -7.14 24.47 18.84
N CYS A 14 -6.16 23.62 18.52
CA CYS A 14 -5.75 22.49 19.35
C CYS A 14 -5.04 22.89 20.65
N GLY A 15 -4.87 24.19 20.94
CA GLY A 15 -4.19 24.69 22.14
C GLY A 15 -2.67 24.74 22.03
N HIS A 16 -2.08 24.14 20.99
CA HIS A 16 -0.64 24.18 20.75
C HIS A 16 -0.18 25.52 20.20
N THR A 17 1.04 25.91 20.57
CA THR A 17 1.69 27.11 20.08
C THR A 17 2.86 26.74 19.19
N GLU A 18 2.83 27.16 17.92
CA GLU A 18 3.91 26.91 16.96
C GLU A 18 4.34 28.22 16.29
N LYS A 19 5.59 28.27 15.79
CA LYS A 19 6.08 29.43 15.03
C LYS A 19 5.44 29.41 13.64
N ARG A 20 4.67 30.44 13.33
CA ARG A 20 4.06 30.65 12.01
C ARG A 20 4.74 31.79 11.29
N ASP A 21 4.97 31.64 10.00
CA ASP A 21 5.40 32.76 9.16
C ASP A 21 4.23 33.71 8.92
N LEU A 22 4.41 34.96 9.37
CA LEU A 22 3.48 36.07 9.21
C LEU A 22 4.04 37.13 8.24
N SER A 23 4.95 36.73 7.34
CA SER A 23 5.49 37.58 6.28
C SER A 23 4.40 38.27 5.45
N ALA A 24 3.29 37.58 5.20
CA ALA A 24 2.09 38.08 4.50
C ALA A 24 1.30 39.15 5.29
N ILE A 25 1.52 39.26 6.61
CA ILE A 25 0.89 40.29 7.46
C ILE A 25 1.80 41.53 7.48
N PRO A 26 1.23 42.75 7.38
CA PRO A 26 2.01 43.99 7.51
C PRO A 26 2.87 44.00 8.78
N VAL A 27 4.12 44.46 8.67
CA VAL A 27 5.13 44.42 9.74
C VAL A 27 4.59 44.92 11.09
N SER A 28 3.87 46.03 11.08
CA SER A 28 3.30 46.66 12.28
C SER A 28 2.24 45.80 12.98
N ARG A 29 1.60 44.87 12.27
CA ARG A 29 0.49 44.05 12.77
C ARG A 29 0.89 42.62 13.13
N ARG A 30 2.09 42.15 12.76
CA ARG A 30 2.51 40.75 12.97
C ARG A 30 2.45 40.32 14.44
N LYS A 31 2.95 41.17 15.36
CA LYS A 31 2.93 40.89 16.81
C LYS A 31 1.50 40.82 17.36
N GLN A 32 0.61 41.71 16.93
CA GLN A 32 -0.80 41.71 17.33
C GLN A 32 -1.54 40.49 16.77
N ALA A 33 -1.33 40.17 15.49
CA ALA A 33 -1.93 39.02 14.84
C ALA A 33 -1.47 37.70 15.49
N ALA A 34 -0.20 37.61 15.90
CA ALA A 34 0.32 36.45 16.60
C ALA A 34 -0.29 36.24 17.99
N ALA A 35 -0.53 37.34 18.71
CA ALA A 35 -1.13 37.32 20.05
C ALA A 35 -2.66 37.21 20.03
N SER A 36 -3.30 37.30 18.86
CA SER A 36 -4.75 37.21 18.72
C SER A 36 -5.24 35.76 18.74
N ASP A 37 -6.50 35.58 19.12
CA ASP A 37 -7.23 34.30 19.08
C ASP A 37 -7.66 33.91 17.66
N PHE A 38 -7.38 34.73 16.65
CA PHE A 38 -7.79 34.49 15.27
C PHE A 38 -7.45 33.08 14.78
N TRP A 39 -6.24 32.60 15.08
CA TRP A 39 -5.77 31.28 14.65
C TRP A 39 -6.49 30.13 15.35
N SER A 40 -6.96 30.33 16.58
CA SER A 40 -7.67 29.31 17.35
C SER A 40 -9.18 29.34 17.17
N THR A 41 -9.77 30.46 16.72
CA THR A 41 -11.24 30.62 16.68
C THR A 41 -11.83 30.93 15.32
N LYS A 42 -11.08 31.54 14.39
CA LYS A 42 -11.65 32.11 13.15
C LYS A 42 -10.90 31.75 11.87
N ALA A 43 -9.65 31.31 11.97
CA ALA A 43 -8.86 30.93 10.82
C ALA A 43 -9.37 29.61 10.20
N GLY A 44 -9.04 29.37 8.92
CA GLY A 44 -9.45 28.15 8.20
C GLY A 44 -10.67 28.36 7.31
N ARG A 45 -10.99 27.34 6.49
CA ARG A 45 -12.07 27.40 5.50
C ARG A 45 -13.46 27.49 6.15
N ASP A 46 -13.62 26.82 7.29
CA ASP A 46 -14.90 26.68 7.99
C ASP A 46 -15.08 27.73 9.09
N GLY A 47 -14.09 28.62 9.27
CA GLY A 47 -14.16 29.72 10.23
C GLY A 47 -14.13 29.30 11.70
N ASP A 48 -13.64 28.10 12.01
CA ASP A 48 -13.64 27.50 13.35
C ASP A 48 -12.21 27.23 13.87
N GLY A 49 -11.26 28.08 13.49
CA GLY A 49 -9.85 27.96 13.86
C GLY A 49 -9.07 26.91 13.06
N LEU A 50 -7.75 27.08 13.01
CA LEU A 50 -6.83 26.13 12.39
C LEU A 50 -6.25 25.21 13.46
N ILE A 51 -6.12 23.92 13.14
CA ILE A 51 -5.26 23.01 13.91
C ILE A 51 -3.80 23.20 13.49
N CYS A 52 -2.88 22.96 14.42
CA CYS A 52 -1.45 23.11 14.16
C CYS A 52 -0.94 22.00 13.22
N GLY A 53 0.24 22.20 12.62
CA GLY A 53 0.76 21.25 11.63
C GLY A 53 1.01 19.86 12.22
N SER A 54 1.49 19.82 13.47
CA SER A 54 1.69 18.55 14.19
C SER A 54 0.39 17.78 14.40
N CYS A 55 -0.66 18.45 14.91
CA CYS A 55 -1.97 17.80 15.11
C CYS A 55 -2.61 17.38 13.78
N PHE A 56 -2.51 18.19 12.73
CA PHE A 56 -3.01 17.83 11.41
C PHE A 56 -2.34 16.55 10.88
N ASN A 57 -1.02 16.45 11.02
CA ASN A 57 -0.29 15.25 10.61
C ASN A 57 -0.66 14.03 11.45
N GLN A 58 -0.77 14.18 12.77
CA GLN A 58 -1.19 13.08 13.66
C GLN A 58 -2.59 12.58 13.35
N THR A 59 -3.55 13.47 13.12
CA THR A 59 -4.90 13.09 12.70
C THR A 59 -4.85 12.34 11.38
N ARG A 60 -4.10 12.84 10.39
CA ARG A 60 -3.94 12.18 9.10
C ARG A 60 -3.27 10.81 9.21
N GLU A 61 -2.27 10.65 10.08
CA GLU A 61 -1.62 9.37 10.35
C GLU A 61 -2.60 8.38 10.98
N LYS A 62 -3.36 8.81 11.99
CA LYS A 62 -4.39 7.98 12.61
C LYS A 62 -5.48 7.56 11.62
N ASP A 63 -6.00 8.50 10.83
CA ASP A 63 -7.02 8.21 9.82
C ASP A 63 -6.49 7.19 8.79
N LYS A 64 -5.21 7.30 8.42
CA LYS A 64 -4.55 6.34 7.54
C LYS A 64 -4.42 4.97 8.22
N GLU A 65 -4.03 4.90 9.49
CA GLU A 65 -3.94 3.64 10.24
C GLU A 65 -5.30 2.96 10.37
N ASP A 66 -6.35 3.72 10.69
CA ASP A 66 -7.71 3.20 10.81
C ASP A 66 -8.24 2.70 9.44
N PHE A 67 -7.97 3.45 8.36
CA PHE A 67 -8.27 3.00 6.99
C PHE A 67 -7.53 1.71 6.63
N LEU A 68 -6.22 1.63 6.89
CA LEU A 68 -5.43 0.45 6.59
C LEU A 68 -5.88 -0.77 7.40
N ARG A 69 -6.27 -0.57 8.66
CA ARG A 69 -6.82 -1.64 9.50
C ARG A 69 -8.12 -2.17 8.92
N GLN A 70 -9.05 -1.30 8.53
CA GLN A 70 -10.30 -1.71 7.91
C GLN A 70 -10.05 -2.45 6.59
N LEU A 71 -9.18 -1.92 5.74
CA LEU A 71 -8.81 -2.56 4.48
C LEU A 71 -8.26 -3.98 4.70
N MET A 72 -7.41 -4.18 5.71
CA MET A 72 -6.87 -5.52 5.99
C MET A 72 -7.93 -6.50 6.49
N LEU A 73 -8.98 -6.04 7.19
CA LEU A 73 -10.12 -6.90 7.54
C LEU A 73 -10.90 -7.34 6.29
N ASP A 74 -11.05 -6.43 5.32
CA ASP A 74 -11.73 -6.73 4.05
C ASP A 74 -10.89 -7.70 3.20
N VAL A 75 -9.56 -7.50 3.17
CA VAL A 75 -8.60 -8.42 2.55
C VAL A 75 -8.68 -9.82 3.16
N GLU A 76 -8.66 -9.92 4.49
CA GLU A 76 -8.76 -11.19 5.21
C GLU A 76 -10.07 -11.92 4.91
N SER A 77 -11.19 -11.19 4.95
CA SER A 77 -12.51 -11.75 4.67
C SER A 77 -12.58 -12.27 3.23
N PHE A 78 -12.09 -11.49 2.27
CA PHE A 78 -12.06 -11.86 0.86
C PHE A 78 -11.21 -13.11 0.60
N GLU A 79 -10.01 -13.17 1.18
CA GLU A 79 -9.10 -14.32 1.05
C GLU A 79 -9.72 -15.59 1.62
N GLN A 80 -10.40 -15.49 2.78
CA GLN A 80 -11.09 -16.62 3.40
C GLN A 80 -12.30 -17.10 2.57
N GLU A 81 -13.16 -16.17 2.14
CA GLU A 81 -14.35 -16.49 1.33
C GLU A 81 -13.99 -17.18 0.02
N ARG A 82 -12.85 -16.80 -0.57
CA ARG A 82 -12.35 -17.35 -1.83
C ARG A 82 -11.31 -18.46 -1.66
N GLN A 83 -11.04 -18.88 -0.42
CA GLN A 83 -10.10 -19.96 -0.08
C GLN A 83 -8.72 -19.75 -0.71
N LEU A 84 -8.26 -18.49 -0.77
CA LEU A 84 -6.96 -18.17 -1.34
C LEU A 84 -5.86 -18.59 -0.36
N PRO A 85 -4.77 -19.23 -0.84
CA PRO A 85 -3.64 -19.58 0.01
C PRO A 85 -2.93 -18.34 0.55
N GLU A 86 -2.25 -18.51 1.69
CA GLU A 86 -1.41 -17.47 2.26
C GLU A 86 -0.26 -17.13 1.31
N LEU A 87 0.13 -15.84 1.32
CA LEU A 87 1.28 -15.40 0.53
C LEU A 87 2.59 -15.70 1.26
N GLU A 88 3.52 -16.30 0.52
CA GLU A 88 4.83 -16.70 0.97
C GLU A 88 5.86 -15.58 0.75
N GLY A 89 6.81 -15.49 1.67
CA GLY A 89 8.01 -14.68 1.52
C GLY A 89 9.03 -14.99 2.61
N SER A 90 10.23 -14.48 2.43
CA SER A 90 11.30 -14.62 3.41
C SER A 90 10.96 -13.90 4.73
N PRO A 91 11.57 -14.26 5.86
CA PRO A 91 11.36 -13.56 7.14
C PRO A 91 11.60 -12.04 7.05
N LYS A 92 12.60 -11.61 6.27
CA LYS A 92 12.85 -10.19 6.00
C LYS A 92 11.69 -9.49 5.30
N GLN A 93 11.00 -10.20 4.40
CA GLN A 93 9.83 -9.67 3.70
C GLN A 93 8.63 -9.53 4.63
N GLN A 94 8.44 -10.47 5.57
CA GLN A 94 7.44 -10.36 6.63
C GLN A 94 7.72 -9.14 7.52
N GLU A 95 8.95 -8.98 8.01
CA GLU A 95 9.33 -7.83 8.85
C GLU A 95 9.18 -6.48 8.12
N SER A 96 9.41 -6.44 6.81
CA SER A 96 9.29 -5.23 6.02
C SER A 96 7.84 -4.80 5.71
N GLY A 97 6.85 -5.65 6.00
CA GLY A 97 5.45 -5.43 5.60
C GLY A 97 5.17 -5.69 4.12
N LEU A 98 6.09 -6.34 3.40
CA LEU A 98 5.92 -6.67 1.98
C LEU A 98 4.76 -7.64 1.77
N ILE A 99 4.58 -8.62 2.68
CA ILE A 99 3.46 -9.56 2.62
C ILE A 99 2.12 -8.82 2.66
N ASP A 100 1.94 -7.89 3.60
CA ASP A 100 0.72 -7.09 3.70
C ASP A 100 0.51 -6.18 2.50
N SER A 101 1.59 -5.65 1.91
CA SER A 101 1.50 -4.93 0.64
C SER A 101 0.99 -5.83 -0.48
N ALA A 102 1.59 -7.01 -0.64
CA ALA A 102 1.21 -7.99 -1.64
C ALA A 102 -0.24 -8.45 -1.47
N ARG A 103 -0.71 -8.67 -0.24
CA ARG A 103 -2.10 -9.03 0.06
C ARG A 103 -3.08 -7.94 -0.38
N ARG A 104 -2.76 -6.65 -0.12
CA ARG A 104 -3.58 -5.52 -0.59
C ARG A 104 -3.57 -5.41 -2.11
N ASP A 105 -2.42 -5.62 -2.74
CA ASP A 105 -2.30 -5.60 -4.20
C ASP A 105 -3.11 -6.74 -4.83
N ARG A 106 -3.01 -7.96 -4.28
CA ARG A 106 -3.84 -9.12 -4.64
C ARG A 106 -5.33 -8.82 -4.48
N TYR A 107 -5.74 -8.30 -3.33
CA TYR A 107 -7.14 -7.94 -3.08
C TYR A 107 -7.66 -6.90 -4.07
N ALA A 108 -6.90 -5.84 -4.34
CA ALA A 108 -7.33 -4.80 -5.27
C ALA A 108 -7.52 -5.34 -6.70
N VAL A 109 -6.61 -6.19 -7.16
CA VAL A 109 -6.70 -6.80 -8.49
C VAL A 109 -7.86 -7.79 -8.57
N LEU A 110 -7.97 -8.69 -7.60
CA LEU A 110 -9.00 -9.74 -7.62
C LEU A 110 -10.39 -9.18 -7.35
N SER A 111 -10.55 -8.16 -6.52
CA SER A 111 -11.85 -7.53 -6.29
C SER A 111 -12.37 -6.85 -7.57
N ALA A 112 -11.50 -6.23 -8.37
CA ALA A 112 -11.86 -5.70 -9.68
C ALA A 112 -12.29 -6.82 -10.65
N LEU A 113 -11.47 -7.85 -10.81
CA LEU A 113 -11.73 -8.94 -11.76
C LEU A 113 -12.93 -9.83 -11.38
N LEU A 114 -13.23 -9.96 -10.09
CA LEU A 114 -14.26 -10.87 -9.59
C LEU A 114 -15.53 -10.15 -9.12
N SER A 115 -15.62 -8.83 -9.31
CA SER A 115 -16.80 -8.03 -9.01
C SER A 115 -17.98 -8.47 -9.89
N PRO A 116 -19.12 -8.90 -9.32
CA PRO A 116 -20.28 -9.29 -10.11
C PRO A 116 -20.86 -8.17 -10.99
N GLU A 117 -20.65 -6.91 -10.60
CA GLU A 117 -21.22 -5.74 -11.26
C GLU A 117 -20.23 -5.03 -12.17
N GLU A 118 -18.93 -5.10 -11.86
CA GLU A 118 -17.88 -4.30 -12.51
C GLU A 118 -16.90 -5.14 -13.33
N SER A 119 -16.92 -6.47 -13.22
CA SER A 119 -16.01 -7.33 -13.97
C SER A 119 -16.26 -7.26 -15.48
N GLU A 120 -15.20 -7.03 -16.24
CA GLU A 120 -15.20 -7.08 -17.71
C GLU A 120 -15.08 -8.52 -18.23
N HIS A 121 -14.65 -9.46 -17.38
CA HIS A 121 -14.39 -10.87 -17.71
C HIS A 121 -15.06 -11.85 -16.73
N PRO A 122 -16.39 -11.77 -16.51
CA PRO A 122 -17.07 -12.61 -15.54
C PRO A 122 -16.98 -14.12 -15.85
N GLU A 123 -16.82 -14.48 -17.12
CA GLU A 123 -16.62 -15.86 -17.58
C GLU A 123 -15.25 -16.44 -17.21
N LYS A 124 -14.27 -15.58 -16.88
CA LYS A 124 -12.90 -15.96 -16.49
C LYS A 124 -12.72 -16.17 -15.00
N LYS A 125 -13.80 -16.03 -14.22
CA LYS A 125 -13.80 -16.11 -12.75
C LYS A 125 -12.99 -17.29 -12.20
N ASP A 126 -13.25 -18.50 -12.69
CA ASP A 126 -12.61 -19.71 -12.14
C ASP A 126 -11.13 -19.76 -12.52
N GLU A 127 -10.78 -19.37 -13.75
CA GLU A 127 -9.40 -19.28 -14.23
C GLU A 127 -8.58 -18.26 -13.42
N VAL A 128 -9.18 -17.10 -13.09
CA VAL A 128 -8.57 -16.07 -12.24
C VAL A 128 -8.30 -16.61 -10.83
N LEU A 129 -9.26 -17.31 -10.22
CA LEU A 129 -9.10 -17.88 -8.89
C LEU A 129 -8.03 -18.98 -8.87
N GLU A 130 -8.00 -19.84 -9.88
CA GLU A 130 -6.96 -20.86 -10.03
C GLU A 130 -5.56 -20.24 -10.21
N ALA A 131 -5.44 -19.21 -11.04
CA ALA A 131 -4.19 -18.49 -11.25
C ALA A 131 -3.71 -17.83 -9.94
N ALA A 132 -4.62 -17.14 -9.25
CA ALA A 132 -4.32 -16.49 -7.97
C ALA A 132 -3.90 -17.48 -6.87
N ALA A 133 -4.47 -18.69 -6.86
CA ALA A 133 -4.10 -19.74 -5.92
C ALA A 133 -2.69 -20.28 -6.16
N VAL A 134 -2.22 -20.33 -7.40
CA VAL A 134 -0.84 -20.73 -7.73
C VAL A 134 0.17 -19.64 -7.36
N LEU A 135 -0.23 -18.38 -7.43
CA LEU A 135 0.62 -17.22 -7.20
C LEU A 135 0.78 -16.89 -5.69
N THR A 136 1.42 -17.80 -4.95
CA THR A 136 1.66 -17.60 -3.50
C THR A 136 2.81 -16.65 -3.19
N ARG A 137 3.74 -16.39 -4.12
CA ARG A 137 4.91 -15.55 -3.83
C ARG A 137 4.54 -14.08 -3.70
N ALA A 138 4.63 -13.52 -2.50
CA ALA A 138 4.30 -12.12 -2.22
C ALA A 138 5.08 -11.13 -3.09
N GLY A 139 6.38 -11.40 -3.33
CA GLY A 139 7.21 -10.55 -4.18
C GLY A 139 6.70 -10.43 -5.62
N TRP A 140 6.06 -11.47 -6.17
CA TRP A 140 5.53 -11.41 -7.53
C TRP A 140 4.42 -10.36 -7.65
N TRP A 141 3.52 -10.29 -6.67
CA TRP A 141 2.43 -9.30 -6.64
C TRP A 141 2.97 -7.88 -6.58
N THR A 142 3.95 -7.63 -5.69
CA THR A 142 4.53 -6.28 -5.54
C THR A 142 5.43 -5.88 -6.70
N ASP A 143 6.01 -6.82 -7.43
CA ASP A 143 6.92 -6.50 -8.53
C ASP A 143 6.17 -6.26 -9.86
N ASN A 144 5.00 -6.88 -10.05
CA ASN A 144 4.26 -6.83 -11.32
C ASN A 144 2.95 -6.04 -11.23
N LEU A 145 2.31 -6.07 -10.06
CA LEU A 145 0.98 -5.52 -9.85
C LEU A 145 0.97 -4.65 -8.60
N SER A 146 2.01 -3.87 -8.31
CA SER A 146 1.94 -2.90 -7.20
C SER A 146 0.95 -1.78 -7.49
N TYR A 147 0.37 -1.16 -6.46
CA TYR A 147 -0.45 0.05 -6.64
C TYR A 147 0.25 1.12 -7.49
N LYS A 148 1.56 1.31 -7.28
CA LYS A 148 2.34 2.29 -8.02
C LYS A 148 2.35 1.97 -9.51
N ASP A 149 2.62 0.72 -9.87
CA ASP A 149 2.72 0.31 -11.27
C ASP A 149 1.36 0.36 -11.95
N ARG A 150 0.32 -0.25 -11.32
CA ARG A 150 -1.06 -0.22 -11.82
C ARG A 150 -1.55 1.21 -12.08
N ASN A 151 -1.27 2.13 -11.16
CA ASN A 151 -1.67 3.54 -11.30
C ASN A 151 -0.82 4.30 -12.33
N SER A 152 0.48 4.04 -12.42
CA SER A 152 1.38 4.80 -13.32
C SER A 152 1.32 4.34 -14.77
N LEU A 153 1.01 3.08 -14.99
CA LEU A 153 0.88 2.45 -16.30
C LEU A 153 -0.58 2.31 -16.74
N GLU A 154 -1.51 2.81 -15.91
CA GLU A 154 -2.96 2.82 -16.18
C GLU A 154 -3.52 1.41 -16.51
N TYR A 155 -3.05 0.39 -15.80
CA TYR A 155 -3.51 -0.98 -16.01
C TYR A 155 -5.02 -1.12 -15.78
N GLY A 156 -5.70 -1.73 -16.74
CA GLY A 156 -7.10 -2.13 -16.68
C GLY A 156 -7.26 -3.62 -16.32
N GLN A 157 -8.50 -4.10 -16.43
CA GLN A 157 -8.83 -5.50 -16.13
C GLN A 157 -8.18 -6.48 -17.11
N ASP A 158 -8.00 -6.08 -18.38
CA ASP A 158 -7.29 -6.88 -19.39
C ASP A 158 -5.84 -7.14 -18.98
N GLU A 159 -5.09 -6.10 -18.59
CA GLU A 159 -3.71 -6.25 -18.14
C GLU A 159 -3.62 -7.08 -16.86
N TYR A 160 -4.54 -6.88 -15.92
CA TYR A 160 -4.58 -7.69 -14.69
C TYR A 160 -4.76 -9.17 -14.99
N LEU A 161 -5.69 -9.49 -15.89
CA LEU A 161 -5.95 -10.87 -16.31
C LEU A 161 -4.71 -11.46 -17.00
N GLU A 162 -4.11 -10.74 -17.95
CA GLU A 162 -2.92 -11.20 -18.66
C GLU A 162 -1.76 -11.49 -17.70
N PHE A 163 -1.43 -10.54 -16.80
CA PHE A 163 -0.37 -10.73 -15.81
C PHE A 163 -0.65 -11.93 -14.89
N LEU A 164 -1.89 -12.11 -14.43
CA LEU A 164 -2.26 -13.23 -13.57
C LEU A 164 -2.07 -14.57 -14.27
N LEU A 165 -2.58 -14.70 -15.49
CA LEU A 165 -2.53 -15.96 -16.23
C LEU A 165 -1.10 -16.33 -16.62
N ASP A 166 -0.34 -15.38 -17.17
CA ASP A 166 1.09 -15.58 -17.51
C ASP A 166 1.91 -15.87 -16.26
N GLY A 167 1.71 -15.12 -15.17
CA GLY A 167 2.41 -15.34 -13.91
C GLY A 167 2.16 -16.74 -13.34
N ALA A 168 0.90 -17.19 -13.35
CA ALA A 168 0.54 -18.52 -12.87
C ALA A 168 1.15 -19.63 -13.75
N GLU A 169 1.16 -19.46 -15.07
CA GLU A 169 1.82 -20.39 -15.98
C GLU A 169 3.33 -20.48 -15.72
N GLN A 170 4.01 -19.34 -15.56
CA GLN A 170 5.43 -19.30 -15.24
C GLN A 170 5.75 -19.97 -13.90
N GLN A 171 4.88 -19.80 -12.90
CA GLN A 171 5.07 -20.42 -11.59
C GLN A 171 4.88 -21.94 -11.65
N ARG A 172 3.89 -22.45 -12.41
CA ARG A 172 3.73 -23.90 -12.64
C ARG A 172 4.96 -24.52 -13.30
N ARG A 173 5.48 -23.89 -14.35
CA ARG A 173 6.69 -24.37 -15.05
C ARG A 173 7.90 -24.47 -14.11
N ARG A 174 8.07 -23.51 -13.19
CA ARG A 174 9.16 -23.56 -12.19
C ARG A 174 9.02 -24.71 -11.21
N SER A 175 7.80 -25.03 -10.79
CA SER A 175 7.55 -26.16 -9.90
C SER A 175 7.88 -27.49 -10.58
N ASP A 176 7.49 -27.66 -11.84
CA ASP A 176 7.75 -28.88 -12.61
C ASP A 176 9.26 -29.10 -12.87
N ASP A 177 10.00 -28.02 -13.16
CA ASP A 177 11.46 -28.10 -13.35
C ASP A 177 12.21 -28.40 -12.04
N GLY A 178 11.65 -28.02 -10.89
CA GLY A 178 12.20 -28.34 -9.57
C GLY A 178 12.09 -29.81 -9.21
N GLU A 179 10.97 -30.46 -9.55
CA GLU A 179 10.78 -31.91 -9.37
C GLU A 179 11.72 -32.74 -10.27
N ARG A 180 12.11 -32.20 -11.44
CA ARG A 180 12.99 -32.91 -12.39
C ARG A 180 14.43 -33.10 -11.89
N ILE A 181 14.86 -32.34 -10.88
CA ILE A 181 16.25 -32.36 -10.37
C ILE A 181 16.46 -33.42 -9.27
N GLU A 182 15.41 -34.03 -8.71
CA GLU A 182 15.56 -35.05 -7.66
C GLU A 182 15.74 -36.49 -8.16
N THR A 183 15.65 -36.75 -9.47
CA THR A 183 15.91 -38.08 -10.03
C THR A 183 17.18 -38.07 -10.86
N GLU A 184 18.13 -38.92 -10.43
CA GLU A 184 19.37 -39.30 -11.10
C GLU A 184 20.57 -38.40 -10.79
N ASN A 185 21.19 -38.67 -9.64
CA ASN A 185 22.65 -38.64 -9.54
C ASN A 185 23.16 -40.06 -9.85
N PRO A 186 23.48 -40.42 -11.11
CA PRO A 186 23.98 -41.74 -11.46
C PRO A 186 25.49 -41.77 -11.17
N HIS A 187 25.84 -41.83 -9.88
CA HIS A 187 27.20 -42.09 -9.44
C HIS A 187 27.23 -43.21 -8.39
N ASP A 188 26.46 -44.28 -8.65
CA ASP A 188 26.85 -45.63 -8.23
C ASP A 188 27.81 -46.19 -9.30
N TRP A 189 29.11 -45.95 -9.12
CA TRP A 189 30.14 -46.78 -9.75
C TRP A 189 30.56 -47.85 -8.75
N ASP A 190 29.80 -48.93 -8.74
CA ASP A 190 30.26 -50.21 -8.22
C ASP A 190 31.41 -50.73 -9.09
N GLY A 191 32.53 -51.05 -8.44
CA GLY A 191 33.44 -52.12 -8.82
C GLY A 191 34.33 -51.93 -10.05
N TYR A 192 35.63 -51.72 -9.80
CA TYR A 192 36.65 -52.45 -10.56
C TYR A 192 37.75 -52.89 -9.60
N ASP A 193 37.67 -54.16 -9.20
CA ASP A 193 38.84 -54.96 -8.82
C ASP A 193 39.74 -55.12 -10.05
N GLY A 194 41.05 -54.92 -9.86
CA GLY A 194 42.10 -55.12 -10.85
C GLY A 194 43.49 -54.91 -10.26
#